data_AF-A0A7S3LBH8-F1
#
_entry.id   AF-A0A7S3LBH8-F1
#
_cell.length_a   1.000
_cell.length_b   1.000
_cell.length_c   1.000
_cell.angle_alpha   90.00
_cell.angle_beta   90.00
_cell.angle_gamma   90.00
#
_symmetry.space_group_name_H-M   'P 1'
#
loop_
_entity.id
_entity.type
_entity.pdbx_description
1 polymer ?
#
loop_
_entity_poly.entity_id
_entity_poly.type
_entity_poly.pdbx_seq_one_letter_code
_entity_poly.pdbx_strand_id
1 'polypeptide(L)'
;EKVPFIKEILGRLSKEAEEANTSLIGFIGAPFTLASYSIEGKSSKHCLNTKKLMMTDETGENKCMSLFLDKIADMIGDYACYQIESGAQVIQVFESWAHQLSPDTFTKFAKPAAQKAIKIIKDKHPDVPVIYFANGGSSYLELQRDMGCDMICVDW
;
A
#
# COMPACT_ATOMS: atom_id res chain seq x y z
N GLU A 1 -6.53 -11.31 13.03
CA GLU A 1 -6.28 -10.92 14.44
C GLU A 1 -6.27 -9.39 14.49
N LYS A 2 -6.94 -8.77 15.47
CA LYS A 2 -6.94 -7.30 15.59
C LYS A 2 -5.65 -6.87 16.28
N VAL A 3 -5.10 -5.71 15.92
CA VAL A 3 -3.92 -5.10 16.55
C VAL A 3 -4.36 -4.01 17.55
N PRO A 4 -4.84 -4.39 18.76
CA PRO A 4 -5.57 -3.48 19.65
C PRO A 4 -4.76 -2.26 20.09
N PHE A 5 -3.44 -2.40 20.18
CA PHE A 5 -2.54 -1.31 20.54
C PHE A 5 -2.57 -0.16 19.52
N ILE A 6 -2.83 -0.44 18.23
CA ILE A 6 -2.95 0.60 17.20
C ILE A 6 -4.15 1.49 17.46
N LYS A 7 -5.29 0.91 17.87
CA LYS A 7 -6.48 1.70 18.21
C LYS A 7 -6.24 2.62 19.40
N GLU A 8 -5.53 2.14 20.41
CA GLU A 8 -5.18 2.95 21.57
C GLU A 8 -4.25 4.11 21.20
N ILE A 9 -3.22 3.84 20.40
CA ILE A 9 -2.25 4.84 19.96
C ILE A 9 -2.94 5.91 19.09
N LEU A 10 -3.67 5.50 18.04
CA LEU A 10 -4.35 6.43 17.15
C LEU A 10 -5.44 7.23 17.89
N GLY A 11 -6.17 6.60 18.81
CA GLY A 11 -7.18 7.30 19.60
C GLY A 11 -6.62 8.37 20.53
N ARG A 12 -5.39 8.19 21.05
CA ARG A 12 -4.68 9.22 21.82
C ARG A 12 -4.15 10.32 20.91
N LEU A 13 -3.45 9.95 19.84
CA LEU A 13 -2.86 10.90 18.89
C LEU A 13 -3.91 11.75 18.17
N SER A 14 -5.11 11.21 17.91
CA SER A 14 -6.21 11.96 17.28
C SER A 14 -6.65 13.13 18.15
N LYS A 15 -6.71 12.95 19.48
CA LYS A 15 -7.06 14.02 20.41
C LYS A 15 -5.97 15.09 20.47
N GLU A 16 -4.71 14.66 20.53
CA GLU A 16 -3.56 15.59 20.52
C GLU A 16 -3.51 16.38 19.21
N ALA A 17 -3.80 15.75 18.07
CA ALA A 17 -3.85 16.40 16.77
C ALA A 17 -4.97 17.45 16.69
N GLU A 18 -6.17 17.12 17.20
CA GLU A 18 -7.30 18.06 17.30
C GLU A 18 -6.96 19.27 18.18
N GLU A 19 -6.38 19.05 19.36
CA GLU A 19 -5.95 20.12 20.27
C GLU A 19 -4.88 21.02 19.65
N ALA A 20 -3.98 20.44 18.84
CA ALA A 20 -2.95 21.16 18.11
C ALA A 20 -3.43 21.79 16.78
N ASN A 21 -4.70 21.60 16.39
CA ASN A 21 -5.24 22.00 15.09
C ASN A 21 -4.41 21.45 13.91
N THR A 22 -4.06 20.17 13.97
CA THR A 22 -3.33 19.43 12.93
C THR A 22 -4.09 18.17 12.53
N SER A 23 -3.63 17.48 11.47
CA SER A 23 -4.24 16.23 11.00
C SER A 23 -3.38 15.02 11.34
N LEU A 24 -4.01 13.93 11.78
CA LEU A 24 -3.35 12.65 12.02
C LEU A 24 -3.33 11.80 10.74
N ILE A 25 -2.12 11.51 10.25
CA ILE A 25 -1.90 10.62 9.10
C ILE A 25 -1.64 9.20 9.61
N GLY A 26 -2.54 8.27 9.28
CA GLY A 26 -2.29 6.84 9.36
C GLY A 26 -1.54 6.34 8.13
N PHE A 27 -0.95 5.15 8.21
CA PHE A 27 -0.21 4.60 7.07
C PHE A 27 -0.27 3.08 6.98
N ILE A 28 -0.13 2.58 5.76
CA ILE A 28 -0.03 1.16 5.44
C ILE A 28 1.10 0.92 4.44
N GLY A 29 1.71 -0.26 4.48
CA GLY A 29 2.57 -0.72 3.39
C GLY A 29 1.73 -1.12 2.18
N ALA A 30 2.18 -0.79 0.98
CA ALA A 30 1.53 -1.24 -0.24
C ALA A 30 1.69 -2.76 -0.43
N PRO A 31 0.76 -3.43 -1.14
CA PRO A 31 0.78 -4.89 -1.24
C PRO A 31 2.05 -5.48 -1.83
N PHE A 32 2.64 -4.84 -2.86
CA PHE A 32 3.86 -5.35 -3.48
C PHE A 32 5.06 -5.26 -2.52
N THR A 33 5.26 -4.11 -1.87
CA THR A 33 6.30 -3.94 -0.85
C THR A 33 6.18 -5.01 0.24
N LEU A 34 5.00 -5.21 0.82
CA LEU A 34 4.81 -6.17 1.92
C LEU A 34 4.96 -7.63 1.48
N ALA A 35 4.47 -7.95 0.29
CA ALA A 35 4.68 -9.27 -0.31
C ALA A 35 6.18 -9.52 -0.54
N SER A 36 6.90 -8.53 -1.08
CA SER A 36 8.34 -8.63 -1.32
C SER A 36 9.13 -8.83 -0.04
N TYR A 37 8.83 -8.08 1.04
CA TYR A 37 9.44 -8.32 2.35
C TYR A 37 9.19 -9.75 2.85
N SER A 38 7.99 -10.27 2.64
CA SER A 38 7.59 -11.62 3.07
C SER A 38 8.30 -12.71 2.26
N ILE A 39 8.47 -12.52 0.95
CA ILE A 39 9.15 -13.45 0.04
C ILE A 39 10.67 -13.42 0.24
N GLU A 40 11.25 -12.24 0.41
CA GLU A 40 12.70 -12.09 0.58
C GLU A 40 13.14 -12.40 2.02
N GLY A 41 12.22 -12.33 3.00
CA GLY A 41 12.46 -12.58 4.43
C GLY A 41 13.30 -11.51 5.14
N LYS A 42 13.76 -10.47 4.42
CA LYS A 42 14.57 -9.36 4.90
C LYS A 42 14.62 -8.24 3.85
N SER A 43 15.32 -7.15 4.16
CA SER A 43 15.65 -6.15 3.15
C SER A 43 16.48 -6.78 2.01
N SER A 44 16.13 -6.45 0.78
CA SER A 44 16.77 -6.99 -0.43
C SER A 44 17.09 -5.86 -1.39
N LYS A 45 18.32 -5.82 -1.91
CA LYS A 45 18.73 -4.82 -2.91
C LYS A 45 18.16 -5.11 -4.30
N HIS A 46 17.83 -6.38 -4.58
CA HIS A 46 17.54 -6.85 -5.94
C HIS A 46 16.20 -7.58 -6.08
N CYS A 47 15.60 -8.03 -4.97
CA CYS A 47 14.31 -8.73 -4.94
C CYS A 47 14.24 -9.93 -5.89
N LEU A 48 15.30 -10.75 -5.93
CA LEU A 48 15.44 -11.82 -6.92
C LEU A 48 14.38 -12.91 -6.75
N ASN A 49 14.00 -13.26 -5.51
CA ASN A 49 13.00 -14.29 -5.26
C ASN A 49 11.61 -13.77 -5.65
N THR A 50 11.32 -12.51 -5.33
CA THR A 50 10.09 -11.83 -5.73
C THR A 50 9.95 -11.78 -7.25
N LYS A 51 10.99 -11.34 -7.96
CA LYS A 51 11.00 -11.29 -9.43
C LYS A 51 10.84 -12.67 -10.05
N LYS A 52 11.46 -13.70 -9.48
CA LYS A 52 11.27 -15.09 -9.93
C LYS A 52 9.81 -15.51 -9.83
N LEU A 53 9.13 -15.22 -8.71
CA LEU A 53 7.71 -15.52 -8.55
C LEU A 53 6.83 -14.76 -9.54
N MET A 54 7.11 -13.47 -9.78
CA MET A 54 6.40 -12.68 -10.79
C MET A 54 6.57 -13.26 -12.20
N MET A 55 7.78 -13.65 -12.57
CA MET A 55 8.06 -14.26 -13.88
C MET A 55 7.34 -15.60 -14.05
N THR A 56 7.32 -16.46 -13.02
CA THR A 56 6.59 -17.73 -13.06
C THR A 56 5.06 -17.52 -13.07
N ASP A 57 4.56 -16.45 -12.46
CA ASP A 57 3.14 -16.09 -12.56
C ASP A 57 2.76 -15.63 -13.96
N GLU A 58 3.62 -14.82 -14.56
CA GLU A 58 3.45 -14.26 -15.91
C GLU A 58 3.45 -15.35 -16.99
N THR A 59 4.27 -16.40 -16.84
CA THR A 59 4.25 -17.55 -17.75
C THR A 59 2.97 -18.39 -17.62
N GLY A 60 2.19 -18.18 -16.55
CA GLY A 60 0.99 -18.95 -16.22
C GLY A 60 1.28 -20.32 -15.59
N GLU A 61 2.54 -20.64 -15.32
CA GLU A 61 2.93 -21.90 -14.66
C GLU A 61 2.34 -22.00 -13.25
N ASN A 62 2.22 -20.87 -12.53
CA ASN A 62 1.40 -20.76 -11.33
C ASN A 62 0.75 -19.37 -11.24
N LYS A 63 -0.03 -19.13 -10.19
CA LYS A 63 -0.63 -17.82 -9.86
C LYS A 63 -0.28 -17.33 -8.46
N CYS A 64 0.86 -17.79 -7.94
CA CYS A 64 1.23 -17.60 -6.54
C CYS A 64 1.41 -16.12 -6.20
N MET A 65 2.09 -15.35 -7.06
CA MET A 65 2.33 -13.93 -6.83
C MET A 65 1.02 -13.14 -6.85
N SER A 66 0.18 -13.34 -7.86
CA SER A 66 -1.09 -12.64 -8.03
C SER A 66 -2.05 -12.94 -6.88
N LEU A 67 -2.19 -14.21 -6.49
CA LEU A 67 -3.04 -14.61 -5.36
C LEU A 67 -2.52 -14.08 -4.03
N PHE A 68 -1.19 -14.03 -3.85
CA PHE A 68 -0.61 -13.49 -2.63
C PHE A 68 -0.84 -11.98 -2.53
N LEU A 69 -0.59 -11.24 -3.62
CA LEU A 69 -0.87 -9.80 -3.69
C LEU A 69 -2.35 -9.49 -3.44
N ASP A 70 -3.26 -10.27 -4.03
CA ASP A 70 -4.70 -10.13 -3.84
C ASP A 70 -5.09 -10.26 -2.36
N LYS A 71 -4.48 -11.24 -1.67
CA LYS A 71 -4.69 -11.47 -0.24
C LYS A 71 -4.10 -10.36 0.63
N ILE A 72 -2.89 -9.89 0.33
CA ILE A 72 -2.28 -8.76 1.04
C ILE A 72 -3.14 -7.49 0.85
N ALA A 73 -3.63 -7.24 -0.35
CA ALA A 73 -4.47 -6.08 -0.66
C ALA A 73 -5.76 -6.05 0.19
N ASP A 74 -6.43 -7.19 0.37
CA ASP A 74 -7.60 -7.28 1.26
C ASP A 74 -7.21 -6.93 2.71
N MET A 75 -6.15 -7.56 3.21
CA MET A 75 -5.74 -7.38 4.60
C MET A 75 -5.32 -5.95 4.92
N ILE A 76 -4.58 -5.30 4.02
CA ILE A 76 -4.09 -3.94 4.24
C ILE A 76 -5.16 -2.88 3.97
N GLY A 77 -6.10 -3.14 3.04
CA GLY A 77 -7.29 -2.32 2.89
C GLY A 77 -8.15 -2.33 4.16
N ASP A 78 -8.42 -3.51 4.73
CA ASP A 78 -9.14 -3.64 6.00
C ASP A 78 -8.36 -3.02 7.17
N TYR A 79 -7.03 -3.16 7.18
CA TYR A 79 -6.19 -2.54 8.21
C TYR A 79 -6.20 -1.01 8.12
N ALA A 80 -6.21 -0.43 6.93
CA ALA A 80 -6.36 1.01 6.75
C ALA A 80 -7.72 1.50 7.27
N CYS A 81 -8.81 0.78 6.99
CA CYS A 81 -10.13 1.10 7.53
C CYS A 81 -10.12 1.04 9.07
N TYR A 82 -9.47 0.04 9.65
CA TYR A 82 -9.30 -0.04 11.10
C TYR A 82 -8.53 1.17 11.69
N GLN A 83 -7.52 1.70 10.99
CA GLN A 83 -6.83 2.92 11.41
C GLN A 83 -7.74 4.15 11.34
N ILE A 84 -8.55 4.27 10.29
CA ILE A 84 -9.55 5.34 10.13
C ILE A 84 -10.55 5.30 11.29
N GLU A 85 -11.14 4.13 11.55
CA GLU A 85 -12.06 3.90 12.68
C GLU A 85 -11.42 4.17 14.05
N SER A 86 -10.09 4.22 14.10
CA SER A 86 -9.30 4.49 15.30
C SER A 86 -8.83 5.93 15.44
N GLY A 87 -9.08 6.80 14.44
CA GLY A 87 -8.77 8.24 14.50
C GLY A 87 -7.83 8.75 13.40
N ALA A 88 -7.35 7.90 12.49
CA ALA A 88 -6.60 8.41 11.33
C ALA A 88 -7.51 9.23 10.40
N GLN A 89 -7.10 10.46 10.10
CA GLN A 89 -7.87 11.39 9.27
C GLN A 89 -7.44 11.35 7.80
N VAL A 90 -6.24 10.82 7.53
CA VAL A 90 -5.66 10.60 6.20
C VAL A 90 -4.95 9.25 6.22
N ILE A 91 -4.95 8.53 5.09
CA ILE A 91 -4.16 7.29 4.94
C ILE A 91 -3.08 7.48 3.88
N GLN A 92 -1.84 7.17 4.22
CA GLN A 92 -0.75 7.06 3.26
C GLN A 92 -0.39 5.59 2.96
N VAL A 93 -0.41 5.23 1.68
CA VAL A 93 -0.01 3.92 1.16
C VAL A 93 1.44 4.01 0.68
N PHE A 94 2.33 3.24 1.32
CA PHE A 94 3.77 3.25 1.04
C PHE A 94 4.22 2.08 0.16
N GLU A 95 4.44 2.34 -1.12
CA GLU A 95 5.13 1.44 -2.05
C GLU A 95 6.64 1.77 -2.08
N SER A 96 7.34 1.45 -0.99
CA SER A 96 8.75 1.81 -0.82
C SER A 96 9.70 1.04 -1.75
N TRP A 97 9.25 -0.07 -2.32
CA TRP A 97 10.03 -0.92 -3.22
C TRP A 97 9.63 -0.77 -4.70
N ALA A 98 8.93 0.31 -5.07
CA ALA A 98 8.55 0.57 -6.46
C ALA A 98 9.75 0.57 -7.43
N HIS A 99 10.90 1.10 -7.02
CA HIS A 99 12.16 1.08 -7.78
C HIS A 99 12.66 -0.31 -8.23
N GLN A 100 12.08 -1.40 -7.69
CA GLN A 100 12.39 -2.77 -8.10
C GLN A 100 11.59 -3.23 -9.32
N LEU A 101 10.60 -2.43 -9.75
CA LEU A 101 9.66 -2.74 -10.82
C LEU A 101 10.03 -1.99 -12.11
N SER A 102 9.70 -2.61 -13.23
CA SER A 102 9.59 -1.92 -14.51
C SER A 102 8.16 -1.36 -14.65
N PRO A 103 7.90 -0.45 -15.60
CA PRO A 103 6.54 0.05 -15.84
C PRO A 103 5.52 -1.08 -16.12
N ASP A 104 5.97 -2.12 -16.82
CA ASP A 104 5.15 -3.29 -17.15
C ASP A 104 4.84 -4.14 -15.90
N THR A 105 5.85 -4.46 -15.10
CA THR A 105 5.63 -5.26 -13.89
C THR A 105 4.90 -4.48 -12.79
N PHE A 106 5.07 -3.15 -12.75
CA PHE A 106 4.24 -2.27 -11.93
C PHE A 106 2.77 -2.37 -12.32
N THR A 107 2.46 -2.25 -13.61
CA THR A 107 1.07 -2.29 -14.13
C THR A 107 0.42 -3.66 -13.91
N LYS A 108 1.18 -4.75 -14.02
CA LYS A 108 0.65 -6.11 -13.88
C LYS A 108 0.44 -6.52 -12.43
N PHE A 109 1.34 -6.13 -11.52
CA PHE A 109 1.39 -6.68 -10.17
C PHE A 109 1.09 -5.64 -9.08
N ALA A 110 1.88 -4.56 -9.00
CA ALA A 110 1.79 -3.63 -7.88
C ALA A 110 0.56 -2.72 -7.97
N LYS A 111 0.32 -2.12 -9.14
CA LYS A 111 -0.79 -1.18 -9.37
C LYS A 111 -2.17 -1.79 -9.08
N PRO A 112 -2.54 -2.97 -9.62
CA PRO A 112 -3.87 -3.52 -9.39
C PRO A 112 -4.11 -3.88 -7.92
N ALA A 113 -3.08 -4.39 -7.23
CA ALA A 113 -3.17 -4.72 -5.82
C ALA A 113 -3.32 -3.46 -4.94
N ALA A 114 -2.54 -2.41 -5.23
CA ALA A 114 -2.68 -1.14 -4.53
C ALA A 114 -4.04 -0.47 -4.81
N GLN A 115 -4.50 -0.47 -6.06
CA GLN A 115 -5.85 0.00 -6.43
C GLN A 115 -6.95 -0.75 -5.68
N LYS A 116 -6.83 -2.08 -5.53
CA LYS A 116 -7.78 -2.89 -4.75
C LYS A 116 -7.85 -2.42 -3.30
N ALA A 117 -6.69 -2.24 -2.65
CA ALA A 117 -6.65 -1.77 -1.27
C ALA A 117 -7.20 -0.35 -1.10
N ILE A 118 -6.85 0.57 -2.02
CA ILE A 118 -7.39 1.94 -2.03
C ILE A 118 -8.91 1.91 -2.23
N LYS A 119 -9.40 1.06 -3.14
CA LYS A 119 -10.84 0.89 -3.36
C LYS A 119 -11.57 0.44 -2.10
N ILE A 120 -11.03 -0.52 -1.35
CA ILE A 120 -11.61 -0.96 -0.07
C ILE A 120 -11.77 0.23 0.89
N ILE A 121 -10.76 1.11 0.96
CA ILE A 121 -10.80 2.31 1.79
C ILE A 121 -11.89 3.27 1.30
N LYS A 122 -11.89 3.63 0.01
CA LYS A 122 -12.84 4.61 -0.55
C LYS A 122 -14.28 4.10 -0.54
N ASP A 123 -14.51 2.79 -0.65
CA ASP A 123 -15.86 2.21 -0.55
C ASP A 123 -16.44 2.32 0.87
N LYS A 124 -15.61 2.21 1.92
CA LYS A 124 -16.04 2.28 3.32
C LYS A 124 -15.96 3.69 3.91
N HIS A 125 -14.99 4.48 3.47
CA HIS A 125 -14.66 5.81 3.97
C HIS A 125 -14.37 6.78 2.81
N PRO A 126 -15.40 7.13 2.00
CA PRO A 126 -15.22 7.90 0.77
C PRO A 126 -14.61 9.29 0.98
N ASP A 127 -14.84 9.90 2.14
CA ASP A 127 -14.38 11.25 2.46
C ASP A 127 -12.96 11.30 3.06
N VAL A 128 -12.37 10.15 3.39
CA VAL A 128 -11.01 10.10 3.93
C VAL A 128 -10.01 10.23 2.76
N PRO A 129 -9.09 11.21 2.81
CA PRO A 129 -8.06 11.36 1.81
C PRO A 129 -7.05 10.20 1.86
N VAL A 130 -6.70 9.69 0.68
CA VAL A 130 -5.67 8.65 0.51
C VAL A 130 -4.52 9.21 -0.31
N ILE A 131 -3.30 9.05 0.22
CA ILE A 131 -2.04 9.39 -0.44
C ILE A 131 -1.39 8.10 -0.92
N TYR A 132 -0.98 8.03 -2.19
CA TYR A 132 -0.13 6.95 -2.70
C TYR A 132 1.29 7.44 -2.92
N PHE A 133 2.27 6.75 -2.33
CA PHE A 133 3.69 7.03 -2.49
C PHE A 133 4.41 5.84 -3.10
N ALA A 134 5.18 6.06 -4.18
CA ALA A 134 5.97 5.03 -4.85
C ALA A 134 7.43 5.45 -5.03
N ASN A 135 8.31 4.92 -4.17
CA ASN A 135 9.73 5.29 -4.15
C ASN A 135 10.51 4.71 -5.34
N GLY A 136 11.08 5.59 -6.17
CA GLY A 136 11.68 5.35 -7.47
C GLY A 136 10.65 5.10 -8.58
N GLY A 137 9.37 5.39 -8.33
CA GLY A 137 8.28 5.23 -9.29
C GLY A 137 8.11 6.40 -10.26
N SER A 138 8.87 7.48 -10.08
CA SER A 138 8.75 8.72 -10.86
C SER A 138 8.99 8.52 -12.37
N SER A 139 9.79 7.53 -12.75
CA SER A 139 10.03 7.18 -14.16
C SER A 139 8.78 6.68 -14.91
N TYR A 140 7.71 6.33 -14.20
CA TYR A 140 6.42 5.92 -14.76
C TYR A 140 5.24 6.57 -14.01
N LEU A 141 5.41 7.84 -13.62
CA LEU A 141 4.41 8.63 -12.90
C LEU A 141 3.03 8.64 -13.59
N GLU A 142 3.00 8.71 -14.93
CA GLU A 142 1.75 8.67 -15.71
C GLU A 142 0.91 7.42 -15.44
N LEU A 143 1.54 6.29 -15.12
CA LEU A 143 0.83 5.05 -14.79
C LEU A 143 0.16 5.09 -13.40
N GLN A 144 0.49 6.09 -12.57
CA GLN A 144 -0.04 6.25 -11.22
C GLN A 144 -1.27 7.19 -11.16
N ARG A 145 -1.62 7.86 -12.26
CA ARG A 145 -2.67 8.90 -12.28
C ARG A 145 -4.08 8.40 -11.93
N ASP A 146 -4.35 7.12 -12.17
CA ASP A 146 -5.64 6.44 -12.03
C ASP A 146 -5.65 5.45 -10.87
N MET A 147 -4.77 5.61 -9.88
CA MET A 147 -4.67 4.75 -8.69
C MET A 147 -5.93 4.77 -7.81
N GLY A 148 -6.85 5.72 -8.02
CA GLY A 148 -8.06 5.89 -7.20
C GLY A 148 -7.79 6.55 -5.84
N CYS A 149 -6.58 7.05 -5.62
CA CYS A 149 -6.21 7.86 -4.46
C CYS A 149 -6.43 9.35 -4.75
N ASP A 150 -6.45 10.16 -3.69
CA ASP A 150 -6.69 11.61 -3.77
C ASP A 150 -5.41 12.39 -4.08
N MET A 151 -4.24 11.83 -3.71
CA MET A 151 -2.93 12.46 -3.87
C MET A 151 -1.85 11.45 -4.26
N ILE A 152 -0.97 11.85 -5.17
CA ILE A 152 0.29 11.15 -5.46
C ILE A 152 1.43 11.89 -4.77
N CYS A 153 2.14 11.19 -3.88
CA CYS A 153 3.37 11.66 -3.26
C CYS A 153 4.57 11.16 -4.09
N VAL A 154 5.47 12.07 -4.43
CA VAL A 154 6.61 11.83 -5.33
C VAL A 154 7.95 11.98 -4.60
N ASP A 155 8.97 11.29 -5.10
CA ASP A 155 10.37 11.55 -4.76
C ASP A 155 10.96 12.68 -5.63
N TRP A 156 12.27 12.92 -5.50
CA TRP A 156 12.99 14.07 -6.06
C TRP A 156 13.40 13.93 -7.53
#